data_AF-A0A2R6KS78-F1
#
_entry.id   AF-A0A2R6KS78-F1
#
_cell.length_a   1.000
_cell.length_b   1.000
_cell.length_c   1.000
_cell.angle_alpha   90.00
_cell.angle_beta   90.00
_cell.angle_gamma   90.00
#
_symmetry.space_group_name_H-M   'P 1'
#
loop_
_entity.id
_entity.type
_entity.pdbx_description
1 polymer ?
#
loop_
_entity_poly.entity_id
_entity_poly.type
_entity_poly.pdbx_seq_one_letter_code
_entity_poly.pdbx_strand_id
1 'polypeptide(L)'
;MAADDGVDDLIDLLGRRAELLAHLRDTPSDKRELVADLDVPRSTLDRALRELETADLVGYEDGVYRLTAMGRRLTAEFMQFRERLERAVELEPALRWTTPEQFDLDLRWLADAEVWTPDPNDPWTMINRYVSALEAADRICGAVPLVNLRAVETVHERAVVGGATVDVVLDSGVVDRLRTDENYVSLFRDLRSRDNVSLSVFQEGPVPYLISLFDDSIVQIGVGKKYEPRALVESDDENVVAWARETLDAYRRASVPIEEHDDADD
;
A
#
# COMPACT_ATOMS: atom_id res chain seq x y z
N MET A 1 26.10 20.52 20.04
CA MET A 1 26.41 21.50 18.97
C MET A 1 27.51 20.96 18.07
N ALA A 2 28.80 20.95 18.42
CA ALA A 2 29.86 20.49 17.48
C ALA A 2 29.78 19.01 17.01
N ALA A 3 29.17 18.12 17.80
CA ALA A 3 28.95 16.72 17.38
C ALA A 3 27.69 16.53 16.52
N ASP A 4 26.77 17.49 16.56
CA ASP A 4 25.51 17.50 15.83
C ASP A 4 25.76 17.97 14.38
N ASP A 5 26.52 19.07 14.24
CA ASP A 5 26.97 19.60 12.95
C ASP A 5 27.76 18.55 12.13
N GLY A 6 28.57 17.71 12.80
CA GLY A 6 29.34 16.66 12.13
C GLY A 6 28.52 15.46 11.65
N VAL A 7 27.37 15.19 12.28
CA VAL A 7 26.42 14.15 11.82
C VAL A 7 25.60 14.67 10.66
N ASP A 8 25.13 15.91 10.73
CA ASP A 8 24.38 16.55 9.64
C ASP A 8 25.24 16.68 8.37
N ASP A 9 26.51 17.09 8.50
CA ASP A 9 27.48 17.13 7.39
C ASP A 9 27.70 15.74 6.76
N LEU A 10 27.69 14.69 7.59
CA LEU A 10 27.86 13.31 7.12
C LEU A 10 26.59 12.81 6.40
N ILE A 11 25.40 13.15 6.89
CA ILE A 11 24.13 12.84 6.23
C ILE A 11 24.05 13.56 4.88
N ASP A 12 24.41 14.85 4.82
CA ASP A 12 24.47 15.61 3.57
C ASP A 12 25.47 14.99 2.58
N LEU A 13 26.66 14.60 3.04
CA LEU A 13 27.65 13.95 2.21
C LEU A 13 27.16 12.60 1.65
N LEU A 14 26.56 11.76 2.50
CA LEU A 14 25.97 10.48 2.09
C LEU A 14 24.85 10.68 1.05
N GLY A 15 24.00 11.69 1.24
CA GLY A 15 22.95 12.07 0.30
C GLY A 15 23.47 12.56 -1.04
N ARG A 16 24.40 13.53 -1.04
CA ARG A 16 24.99 14.08 -2.27
C ARG A 16 25.80 13.07 -3.06
N ARG A 17 26.30 12.02 -2.42
CA ARG A 17 27.22 11.02 -3.02
C ARG A 17 26.63 9.61 -3.07
N ALA A 18 25.31 9.47 -2.88
CA ALA A 18 24.63 8.18 -2.80
C ALA A 18 24.94 7.26 -3.99
N GLU A 19 24.85 7.75 -5.23
CA GLU A 19 25.10 6.94 -6.44
C GLU A 19 26.53 6.41 -6.52
N LEU A 20 27.53 7.24 -6.22
CA LEU A 20 28.94 6.84 -6.18
C LEU A 20 29.20 5.81 -5.07
N LEU A 21 28.61 6.01 -3.89
CA LEU A 21 28.73 5.09 -2.77
C LEU A 21 28.04 3.75 -3.06
N ALA A 22 26.87 3.76 -3.71
CA ALA A 22 26.18 2.56 -4.16
C ALA A 22 27.02 1.78 -5.17
N HIS A 23 27.60 2.46 -6.16
CA HIS A 23 28.49 1.84 -7.14
C HIS A 23 29.70 1.18 -6.48
N LEU A 24 30.41 1.91 -5.61
CA LEU A 24 31.61 1.41 -4.92
C LEU A 24 31.33 0.34 -3.86
N ARG A 25 30.08 0.23 -3.39
CA ARG A 25 29.63 -0.88 -2.54
C ARG A 25 29.65 -2.19 -3.30
N ASP A 26 29.23 -2.15 -4.57
CA ASP A 26 29.01 -3.34 -5.38
C ASP A 26 30.28 -3.68 -6.20
N THR A 27 30.99 -2.67 -6.71
CA THR A 27 32.21 -2.86 -7.52
C THR A 27 33.30 -1.81 -7.21
N PRO A 28 34.43 -2.21 -6.61
CA PRO A 28 35.63 -1.36 -6.58
C PRO A 28 36.05 -0.96 -7.99
N SER A 29 36.29 0.32 -8.23
CA SER A 29 36.43 0.84 -9.60
C SER A 29 37.56 1.85 -9.70
N ASP A 30 38.22 1.86 -10.86
CA ASP A 30 39.14 2.93 -11.20
C ASP A 30 38.39 4.20 -11.62
N LYS A 31 39.10 5.31 -11.71
CA LYS A 31 38.48 6.61 -12.02
C LYS A 31 37.87 6.70 -13.42
N ARG A 32 38.43 5.98 -14.40
CA ARG A 32 37.92 5.95 -15.78
C ARG A 32 36.62 5.18 -15.85
N GLU A 33 36.53 4.06 -15.12
CA GLU A 33 35.30 3.27 -14.94
C GLU A 33 34.22 4.12 -14.28
N LEU A 34 34.52 4.77 -13.15
CA LEU A 34 33.55 5.63 -12.46
C LEU A 34 33.02 6.80 -13.31
N VAL A 35 33.84 7.42 -14.16
CA VAL A 35 33.36 8.46 -15.09
C VAL A 35 32.41 7.88 -16.14
N ALA A 36 32.69 6.67 -16.62
CA ALA A 36 31.88 6.03 -17.65
C ALA A 36 30.55 5.52 -17.07
N ASP A 37 30.58 4.89 -15.90
CA ASP A 37 29.42 4.23 -15.30
C ASP A 37 28.42 5.21 -14.66
N LEU A 38 28.92 6.32 -14.10
CA LEU A 38 28.09 7.34 -13.45
C LEU A 38 27.76 8.53 -14.34
N ASP A 39 28.30 8.60 -15.57
CA ASP A 39 28.12 9.71 -16.53
C ASP A 39 28.35 11.12 -15.92
N VAL A 40 29.33 11.23 -15.01
CA VAL A 40 29.67 12.50 -14.34
C VAL A 40 30.97 13.11 -14.87
N PRO A 41 31.06 14.45 -14.97
CA PRO A 41 32.32 15.10 -15.31
C PRO A 41 33.45 14.72 -14.36
N ARG A 42 34.64 14.51 -14.91
CA ARG A 42 35.84 14.13 -14.13
C ARG A 42 36.14 15.07 -12.96
N SER A 43 35.92 16.37 -13.13
CA SER A 43 36.11 17.38 -12.07
C SER A 43 35.11 17.24 -10.92
N THR A 44 33.89 16.79 -11.21
CA THR A 44 32.85 16.50 -10.21
C THR A 44 33.21 15.22 -9.45
N LEU A 45 33.62 14.16 -10.17
CA LEU A 45 34.07 12.91 -9.55
C LEU A 45 35.30 13.13 -8.66
N ASP A 46 36.26 13.94 -9.10
CA ASP A 46 37.43 14.31 -8.31
C ASP A 46 37.08 14.95 -6.98
N ARG A 47 36.11 15.88 -7.00
CA ARG A 47 35.63 16.54 -5.79
C ARG A 47 34.93 15.55 -4.87
N ALA A 48 34.07 14.70 -5.43
CA ALA A 48 33.34 13.68 -4.69
C ALA A 48 34.28 12.69 -3.97
N LEU A 49 35.26 12.13 -4.68
CA LEU A 49 36.22 11.19 -4.12
C LEU A 49 37.04 11.83 -2.99
N ARG A 50 37.50 13.07 -3.17
CA ARG A 50 38.23 13.80 -2.11
C ARG A 50 37.39 14.05 -0.86
N GLU A 51 36.12 14.43 -1.03
CA GLU A 51 35.19 14.61 0.10
C GLU A 51 35.01 13.28 0.87
N LEU A 52 34.80 12.19 0.13
CA LEU A 52 34.60 10.85 0.71
C LEU A 52 35.87 10.27 1.36
N GLU A 53 37.04 10.53 0.79
CA GLU A 53 38.34 10.17 1.38
C GLU A 53 38.62 10.98 2.65
N THR A 54 38.30 12.28 2.65
CA THR A 54 38.45 13.16 3.83
C THR A 54 37.57 12.69 4.98
N ALA A 55 36.38 12.15 4.67
CA ALA A 55 35.45 11.56 5.64
C ALA A 55 35.75 10.08 5.97
N ASP A 56 36.86 9.51 5.48
CA ASP A 56 37.25 8.09 5.65
C ASP A 56 36.16 7.09 5.20
N LEU A 57 35.35 7.45 4.21
CA LEU A 57 34.32 6.59 3.63
C LEU A 57 34.84 5.81 2.41
N VAL A 58 35.76 6.41 1.68
CA VAL A 58 36.41 5.81 0.50
C VAL A 58 37.92 5.80 0.71
N GLY A 59 38.57 4.73 0.27
CA GLY A 59 40.02 4.63 0.18
C GLY A 59 40.46 4.23 -1.21
N TYR A 60 41.70 4.58 -1.57
CA TYR A 60 42.33 4.22 -2.83
C TYR A 60 43.49 3.23 -2.56
N GLU A 61 43.34 1.99 -3.03
CA GLU A 61 44.37 0.95 -2.95
C GLU A 61 44.36 0.15 -4.26
N ASP A 62 45.52 -0.37 -4.66
CA ASP A 62 45.68 -1.22 -5.86
C ASP A 62 45.11 -0.64 -7.16
N GLY A 63 45.13 0.69 -7.29
CA GLY A 63 44.69 1.38 -8.50
C GLY A 63 43.19 1.66 -8.58
N VAL A 64 42.42 1.26 -7.56
CA VAL A 64 40.96 1.39 -7.53
C VAL A 64 40.48 2.09 -6.26
N TYR A 65 39.33 2.74 -6.37
CA TYR A 65 38.59 3.26 -5.23
C TYR A 65 37.69 2.16 -4.67
N ARG A 66 37.57 2.10 -3.34
CA ARG A 66 36.66 1.20 -2.62
C ARG A 66 36.17 1.83 -1.34
N LEU A 67 35.02 1.38 -0.87
CA LEU A 67 34.53 1.76 0.44
C LEU A 67 35.47 1.24 1.54
N THR A 68 35.70 2.08 2.57
CA THR A 68 36.31 1.63 3.83
C THR A 68 35.32 0.76 4.61
N ALA A 69 35.72 0.24 5.77
CA ALA A 69 34.78 -0.46 6.66
C ALA A 69 33.65 0.48 7.14
N MET A 70 33.99 1.72 7.47
CA MET A 70 33.03 2.74 7.87
C MET A 70 32.13 3.14 6.68
N GLY A 71 32.73 3.38 5.51
CA GLY A 71 32.00 3.69 4.29
C GLY A 71 30.97 2.63 3.91
N ARG A 72 31.33 1.34 4.01
CA ARG A 72 30.37 0.24 3.78
C ARG A 72 29.21 0.28 4.75
N ARG A 73 29.48 0.44 6.06
CA ARG A 73 28.43 0.46 7.08
C ARG A 73 27.48 1.63 6.88
N LEU A 74 28.01 2.84 6.75
CA LEU A 74 27.19 4.04 6.62
C LEU A 74 26.43 4.09 5.29
N THR A 75 27.03 3.63 4.19
CA THR A 75 26.33 3.51 2.91
C THR A 75 25.15 2.55 3.01
N ALA A 76 25.32 1.39 3.63
CA ALA A 76 24.22 0.43 3.79
C ALA A 76 23.07 1.01 4.64
N GLU A 77 23.38 1.63 5.78
CA GLU A 77 22.38 2.26 6.64
C GLU A 77 21.65 3.41 5.93
N PHE A 78 22.38 4.27 5.22
CA PHE A 78 21.82 5.39 4.48
C PHE A 78 20.89 4.92 3.35
N MET A 79 21.28 3.89 2.60
CA MET A 79 20.44 3.33 1.54
C MET A 79 19.15 2.74 2.09
N GLN A 80 19.22 1.98 3.19
CA GLN A 80 18.02 1.46 3.86
C GLN A 80 17.14 2.57 4.43
N PHE A 81 17.73 3.66 4.93
CA PHE A 81 16.98 4.82 5.37
C PHE A 81 16.26 5.51 4.20
N ARG A 82 16.97 5.72 3.09
CA ARG A 82 16.40 6.33 1.88
C ARG A 82 15.25 5.51 1.32
N GLU A 83 15.42 4.19 1.21
CA GLU A 83 14.38 3.26 0.76
C GLU A 83 13.14 3.30 1.66
N ARG A 84 13.33 3.33 2.98
CA ARG A 84 12.22 3.50 3.95
C ARG A 84 11.53 4.85 3.81
N LEU A 85 12.28 5.92 3.56
CA LEU A 85 11.73 7.26 3.37
C LEU A 85 10.95 7.36 2.05
N GLU A 86 11.47 6.79 0.96
CA GLU A 86 10.80 6.71 -0.35
C GLU A 86 9.44 6.02 -0.22
N ARG A 87 9.40 4.83 0.40
CA ARG A 87 8.14 4.12 0.68
C ARG A 87 7.16 4.91 1.55
N ALA A 88 7.66 5.58 2.60
CA ALA A 88 6.82 6.42 3.44
C ALA A 88 6.21 7.61 2.67
N VAL A 89 6.95 8.16 1.71
CA VAL A 89 6.45 9.21 0.80
C VAL A 89 5.44 8.63 -0.20
N GLU A 90 5.64 7.43 -0.70
CA GLU A 90 4.69 6.74 -1.60
C GLU A 90 3.35 6.44 -0.90
N LEU A 91 3.35 6.20 0.41
CA LEU A 91 2.14 6.04 1.23
C LEU A 91 1.41 7.36 1.55
N GLU A 92 2.08 8.50 1.45
CA GLU A 92 1.52 9.82 1.80
C GLU A 92 0.14 10.10 1.18
N PRO A 93 -0.11 9.81 -0.10
CA PRO A 93 -1.40 10.07 -0.74
C PRO A 93 -2.56 9.31 -0.11
N ALA A 94 -2.31 8.15 0.50
CA ALA A 94 -3.30 7.40 1.26
C ALA A 94 -3.37 7.89 2.72
N LEU A 95 -2.22 8.07 3.37
CA LEU A 95 -2.14 8.42 4.79
C LEU A 95 -2.81 9.76 5.12
N ARG A 96 -2.83 10.72 4.20
CA ARG A 96 -3.51 12.01 4.42
C ARG A 96 -5.04 11.92 4.55
N TRP A 97 -5.64 10.79 4.17
CA TRP A 97 -7.09 10.56 4.25
C TRP A 97 -7.50 9.71 5.45
N THR A 98 -6.55 9.36 6.30
CA THR A 98 -6.79 8.61 7.53
C THR A 98 -6.23 9.37 8.72
N THR A 99 -6.78 9.10 9.90
CA THR A 99 -6.16 9.47 11.16
C THR A 99 -5.41 8.26 11.75
N PRO A 100 -4.38 8.47 12.59
CA PRO A 100 -3.71 7.38 13.28
C PRO A 100 -4.66 6.50 14.11
N GLU A 101 -5.76 7.06 14.61
CA GLU A 101 -6.76 6.33 15.40
C GLU A 101 -7.67 5.44 14.54
N GLN A 102 -7.73 5.67 13.23
CA GLN A 102 -8.53 4.84 12.31
C GLN A 102 -7.81 3.55 11.92
N PHE A 103 -6.48 3.53 11.94
CA PHE A 103 -5.67 2.35 11.63
C PHE A 103 -4.88 1.90 12.85
N ASP A 104 -5.28 0.77 13.44
CA ASP A 104 -4.42 0.01 14.37
C ASP A 104 -3.39 -0.87 13.60
N LEU A 105 -3.07 -0.49 12.36
CA LEU A 105 -2.11 -1.16 11.49
C LEU A 105 -0.74 -0.51 11.67
N ASP A 106 0.29 -1.32 11.89
CA ASP A 106 1.65 -0.83 11.88
C ASP A 106 2.06 -0.46 10.44
N LEU A 107 2.24 0.84 10.18
CA LEU A 107 2.60 1.36 8.86
C LEU A 107 3.90 0.78 8.31
N ARG A 108 4.75 0.18 9.15
CA ARG A 108 5.96 -0.52 8.70
C ARG A 108 5.64 -1.76 7.85
N TRP A 109 4.45 -2.36 8.03
CA TRP A 109 4.00 -3.49 7.22
C TRP A 109 3.49 -3.07 5.83
N LEU A 110 3.26 -1.77 5.62
CA LEU A 110 2.90 -1.21 4.31
C LEU A 110 4.12 -0.77 3.49
N ALA A 111 5.33 -1.17 3.90
CA ALA A 111 6.57 -0.77 3.22
C ALA A 111 6.54 -1.11 1.72
N ASP A 112 6.05 -2.29 1.35
CA ASP A 112 6.00 -2.75 -0.04
C ASP A 112 4.58 -2.68 -0.62
N ALA A 113 3.69 -1.91 0.01
CA ALA A 113 2.32 -1.76 -0.46
C ALA A 113 2.25 -0.87 -1.72
N GLU A 114 1.43 -1.27 -2.68
CA GLU A 114 1.14 -0.45 -3.85
C GLU A 114 0.07 0.59 -3.52
N VAL A 115 0.29 1.84 -3.91
CA VAL A 115 -0.66 2.94 -3.69
C VAL A 115 -1.23 3.41 -5.01
N TRP A 116 -2.54 3.28 -5.13
CA TRP A 116 -3.30 3.70 -6.29
C TRP A 116 -4.08 4.97 -5.94
N THR A 117 -3.95 6.01 -6.76
CA THR A 117 -4.69 7.28 -6.64
C THR A 117 -5.37 7.62 -7.95
N PRO A 118 -6.41 8.49 -7.99
CA PRO A 118 -6.99 8.94 -9.25
C PRO A 118 -5.92 9.59 -10.14
N ASP A 119 -5.76 9.10 -11.36
CA ASP A 119 -4.94 9.73 -12.38
C ASP A 119 -5.79 10.79 -13.13
N PRO A 120 -5.26 11.98 -13.48
CA PRO A 120 -6.01 12.98 -14.24
C PRO A 120 -6.58 12.47 -15.58
N ASN A 121 -5.92 11.51 -16.21
CA ASN A 121 -6.32 10.89 -17.47
C ASN A 121 -7.04 9.54 -17.27
N ASP A 122 -6.92 8.91 -16.10
CA ASP A 122 -7.74 7.78 -15.68
C ASP A 122 -8.20 7.91 -14.21
N PRO A 123 -9.27 8.69 -13.97
CA PRO A 123 -9.82 8.89 -12.63
C PRO A 123 -10.37 7.60 -11.98
N TRP A 124 -10.61 6.56 -12.79
CA TRP A 124 -11.21 5.30 -12.36
C TRP A 124 -10.17 4.22 -12.02
N THR A 125 -8.88 4.50 -12.22
CA THR A 125 -7.74 3.61 -11.92
C THR A 125 -7.92 2.79 -10.64
N MET A 126 -8.26 3.44 -9.51
CA MET A 126 -8.43 2.73 -8.23
C MET A 126 -9.60 1.75 -8.25
N ILE A 127 -10.74 2.15 -8.84
CA ILE A 127 -11.92 1.29 -8.95
C ILE A 127 -11.62 0.12 -9.88
N ASN A 128 -10.91 0.36 -10.98
CA ASN A 128 -10.50 -0.69 -11.91
C ASN A 128 -9.56 -1.69 -11.23
N ARG A 129 -8.62 -1.23 -10.39
CA ARG A 129 -7.75 -2.11 -9.61
C ARG A 129 -8.53 -2.96 -8.60
N TYR A 130 -9.48 -2.36 -7.88
CA TYR A 130 -10.37 -3.06 -6.96
C TYR A 130 -11.23 -4.12 -7.66
N VAL A 131 -11.84 -3.77 -8.80
CA VAL A 131 -12.61 -4.71 -9.63
C VAL A 131 -11.73 -5.84 -10.16
N SER A 132 -10.51 -5.55 -10.62
CA SER A 132 -9.58 -6.57 -11.10
C SER A 132 -9.24 -7.61 -10.01
N ALA A 133 -9.11 -7.18 -8.75
CA ALA A 133 -8.91 -8.10 -7.63
C ALA A 133 -10.14 -8.97 -7.36
N LEU A 134 -11.35 -8.39 -7.44
CA LEU A 134 -12.60 -9.14 -7.34
C LEU A 134 -12.74 -10.20 -8.45
N GLU A 135 -12.40 -9.85 -9.69
CA GLU A 135 -12.46 -10.77 -10.84
C GLU A 135 -11.55 -11.99 -10.68
N ALA A 136 -10.39 -11.80 -10.06
CA ALA A 136 -9.38 -12.84 -9.88
C ALA A 136 -9.65 -13.77 -8.68
N ALA A 137 -10.42 -13.31 -7.69
CA ALA A 137 -10.57 -13.99 -6.40
C ALA A 137 -11.59 -15.13 -6.41
N ASP A 138 -11.28 -16.21 -5.69
CA ASP A 138 -12.20 -17.32 -5.36
C ASP A 138 -12.76 -17.19 -3.94
N ARG A 139 -12.10 -16.43 -3.06
CA ARG A 139 -12.58 -16.05 -1.72
C ARG A 139 -12.49 -14.54 -1.53
N ILE A 140 -13.62 -13.93 -1.23
CA ILE A 140 -13.76 -12.49 -1.03
C ILE A 140 -14.28 -12.25 0.39
N CYS A 141 -13.48 -11.59 1.22
CA CYS A 141 -13.87 -11.15 2.56
C CYS A 141 -13.72 -9.63 2.64
N GLY A 142 -14.70 -8.89 3.15
CA GLY A 142 -14.56 -7.43 3.17
C GLY A 142 -15.50 -6.68 4.09
N ALA A 143 -15.18 -5.41 4.34
CA ALA A 143 -16.09 -4.42 4.91
C ALA A 143 -16.10 -3.19 4.00
N VAL A 144 -17.28 -2.80 3.51
CA VAL A 144 -17.40 -1.78 2.46
C VAL A 144 -18.35 -0.64 2.87
N PRO A 145 -17.85 0.62 2.92
CA PRO A 145 -18.65 1.81 3.23
C PRO A 145 -19.37 2.42 2.03
N LEU A 146 -19.10 1.91 0.83
CA LEU A 146 -19.62 2.45 -0.42
C LEU A 146 -19.76 1.33 -1.46
N VAL A 147 -20.60 1.56 -2.47
CA VAL A 147 -20.81 0.63 -3.58
C VAL A 147 -20.56 1.27 -4.94
N ASN A 148 -20.06 0.44 -5.85
CA ASN A 148 -19.94 0.74 -7.26
C ASN A 148 -20.63 -0.39 -8.04
N LEU A 149 -21.43 -0.05 -9.05
CA LEU A 149 -22.21 -1.03 -9.80
C LEU A 149 -21.34 -2.14 -10.41
N ARG A 150 -20.20 -1.78 -11.02
CA ARG A 150 -19.27 -2.75 -11.60
C ARG A 150 -18.70 -3.71 -10.56
N ALA A 151 -18.38 -3.21 -9.36
CA ALA A 151 -17.92 -4.06 -8.28
C ALA A 151 -19.00 -5.06 -7.82
N VAL A 152 -20.26 -4.61 -7.71
CA VAL A 152 -21.38 -5.50 -7.32
C VAL A 152 -21.66 -6.54 -8.41
N GLU A 153 -21.65 -6.15 -9.68
CA GLU A 153 -21.81 -7.07 -10.81
C GLU A 153 -20.68 -8.10 -10.87
N THR A 154 -19.45 -7.68 -10.58
CA THR A 154 -18.29 -8.59 -10.51
C THR A 154 -18.46 -9.59 -9.37
N VAL A 155 -18.83 -9.13 -8.17
CA VAL A 155 -19.12 -10.02 -7.03
C VAL A 155 -20.26 -10.98 -7.37
N HIS A 156 -21.33 -10.51 -8.01
CA HIS A 156 -22.43 -11.35 -8.47
C HIS A 156 -21.95 -12.42 -9.45
N GLU A 157 -21.21 -12.05 -10.51
CA GLU A 157 -20.69 -13.01 -11.48
C GLU A 157 -19.79 -14.06 -10.81
N ARG A 158 -18.86 -13.62 -9.95
CA ARG A 158 -17.92 -14.51 -9.25
C ARG A 158 -18.63 -15.46 -8.28
N ALA A 159 -19.62 -14.98 -7.53
CA ALA A 159 -20.36 -15.81 -6.58
C ALA A 159 -21.37 -16.74 -7.27
N VAL A 160 -22.09 -16.25 -8.28
CA VAL A 160 -23.22 -16.95 -8.91
C VAL A 160 -22.77 -17.91 -10.01
N VAL A 161 -21.80 -17.51 -10.83
CA VAL A 161 -21.29 -18.30 -11.96
C VAL A 161 -19.98 -18.98 -11.58
N GLY A 162 -19.07 -18.24 -10.93
CA GLY A 162 -17.75 -18.74 -10.55
C GLY A 162 -17.74 -19.61 -9.29
N GLY A 163 -18.76 -19.52 -8.42
CA GLY A 163 -18.82 -20.23 -7.15
C GLY A 163 -17.88 -19.68 -6.06
N ALA A 164 -17.38 -18.46 -6.23
CA ALA A 164 -16.53 -17.80 -5.23
C ALA A 164 -17.26 -17.64 -3.90
N THR A 165 -16.55 -17.79 -2.77
CA THR A 165 -17.14 -17.55 -1.44
C THR A 165 -17.05 -16.08 -1.09
N VAL A 166 -18.16 -15.47 -0.67
CA VAL A 166 -18.25 -14.04 -0.36
C VAL A 166 -18.72 -13.85 1.08
N ASP A 167 -17.98 -13.06 1.85
CA ASP A 167 -18.32 -12.69 3.23
C ASP A 167 -18.06 -11.19 3.41
N VAL A 168 -19.13 -10.39 3.31
CA VAL A 168 -19.03 -8.94 3.26
C VAL A 168 -19.90 -8.28 4.33
N VAL A 169 -19.26 -7.44 5.14
CA VAL A 169 -19.90 -6.50 6.05
C VAL A 169 -20.20 -5.21 5.30
N LEU A 170 -21.45 -4.79 5.31
CA LEU A 170 -21.94 -3.59 4.61
C LEU A 170 -22.24 -2.48 5.61
N ASP A 171 -21.94 -1.25 5.21
CA ASP A 171 -22.48 -0.06 5.87
C ASP A 171 -24.01 0.02 5.69
N SER A 172 -24.75 0.57 6.66
CA SER A 172 -26.21 0.66 6.56
C SER A 172 -26.67 1.46 5.34
N GLY A 173 -25.97 2.54 4.98
CA GLY A 173 -26.31 3.34 3.80
C GLY A 173 -26.06 2.59 2.49
N VAL A 174 -25.13 1.62 2.49
CA VAL A 174 -24.92 0.71 1.37
C VAL A 174 -26.09 -0.26 1.23
N VAL A 175 -26.57 -0.83 2.34
CA VAL A 175 -27.72 -1.75 2.33
C VAL A 175 -28.97 -1.07 1.79
N ASP A 176 -29.26 0.14 2.26
CA ASP A 176 -30.39 0.95 1.77
C ASP A 176 -30.30 1.15 0.25
N ARG A 177 -29.11 1.46 -0.26
CA ARG A 177 -28.87 1.63 -1.70
C ARG A 177 -29.11 0.33 -2.47
N LEU A 178 -28.58 -0.79 -1.98
CA LEU A 178 -28.73 -2.11 -2.60
C LEU A 178 -30.19 -2.60 -2.62
N ARG A 179 -31.01 -2.17 -1.65
CA ARG A 179 -32.44 -2.49 -1.55
C ARG A 179 -33.36 -1.59 -2.39
N THR A 180 -32.94 -0.37 -2.72
CA THR A 180 -33.85 0.65 -3.29
C THR A 180 -33.54 1.03 -4.73
N ASP A 181 -32.29 0.89 -5.18
CA ASP A 181 -31.89 1.30 -6.53
C ASP A 181 -32.05 0.16 -7.54
N GLU A 182 -32.75 0.43 -8.65
CA GLU A 182 -33.11 -0.54 -9.68
C GLU A 182 -31.92 -1.28 -10.31
N ASN A 183 -30.73 -0.68 -10.28
CA ASN A 183 -29.51 -1.30 -10.81
C ASN A 183 -28.94 -2.37 -9.88
N TYR A 184 -29.32 -2.35 -8.59
CA TYR A 184 -28.74 -3.24 -7.57
C TYR A 184 -29.74 -4.26 -7.02
N VAL A 185 -31.04 -3.96 -7.01
CA VAL A 185 -32.05 -4.79 -6.32
C VAL A 185 -32.05 -6.25 -6.79
N SER A 186 -31.94 -6.50 -8.11
CA SER A 186 -31.89 -7.87 -8.63
C SER A 186 -30.60 -8.58 -8.23
N LEU A 187 -29.45 -7.93 -8.39
CA LEU A 187 -28.13 -8.47 -8.04
C LEU A 187 -28.06 -8.80 -6.54
N PHE A 188 -28.55 -7.89 -5.70
CA PHE A 188 -28.52 -8.04 -4.26
C PHE A 188 -29.44 -9.16 -3.77
N ARG A 189 -30.65 -9.28 -4.34
CA ARG A 189 -31.55 -10.40 -4.07
C ARG A 189 -30.90 -11.74 -4.45
N ASP A 190 -30.34 -11.81 -5.65
CA ASP A 190 -29.68 -13.02 -6.13
C ASP A 190 -28.52 -13.43 -5.23
N LEU A 191 -27.68 -12.47 -4.80
CA LEU A 191 -26.57 -12.69 -3.88
C LEU A 191 -27.04 -13.21 -2.52
N ARG A 192 -28.08 -12.61 -1.93
CA ARG A 192 -28.66 -13.04 -0.63
C ARG A 192 -29.18 -14.47 -0.65
N SER A 193 -29.61 -14.98 -1.81
CA SER A 193 -30.15 -16.34 -1.96
C SER A 193 -29.09 -17.44 -2.06
N ARG A 194 -27.79 -17.10 -1.96
CA ARG A 194 -26.69 -18.05 -2.17
C ARG A 194 -26.07 -18.53 -0.87
N ASP A 195 -25.89 -19.84 -0.74
CA ASP A 195 -25.24 -20.46 0.42
C ASP A 195 -23.74 -20.07 0.55
N ASN A 196 -23.08 -19.72 -0.56
CA ASN A 196 -21.68 -19.26 -0.59
C ASN A 196 -21.54 -17.74 -0.39
N VAL A 197 -22.61 -17.03 -0.03
CA VAL A 197 -22.62 -15.59 0.18
C VAL A 197 -23.16 -15.27 1.57
N SER A 198 -22.35 -14.59 2.38
CA SER A 198 -22.72 -14.05 3.68
C SER A 198 -22.66 -12.53 3.63
N LEU A 199 -23.79 -11.86 3.87
CA LEU A 199 -23.88 -10.41 3.92
C LEU A 199 -24.43 -9.99 5.28
N SER A 200 -23.76 -9.05 5.93
CA SER A 200 -24.18 -8.50 7.23
C SER A 200 -24.09 -6.98 7.24
N VAL A 201 -24.82 -6.33 8.16
CA VAL A 201 -24.81 -4.86 8.34
C VAL A 201 -24.04 -4.52 9.60
N PHE A 202 -23.04 -3.65 9.49
CA PHE A 202 -22.30 -3.13 10.64
C PHE A 202 -23.20 -2.26 11.53
N GLN A 203 -23.14 -2.45 12.86
CA GLN A 203 -24.06 -1.81 13.81
C GLN A 203 -23.43 -0.70 14.66
N GLU A 204 -22.09 -0.60 14.71
CA GLU A 204 -21.40 0.34 15.61
C GLU A 204 -21.13 1.72 14.98
N GLY A 205 -21.82 2.04 13.88
CA GLY A 205 -21.69 3.31 13.16
C GLY A 205 -21.31 3.09 11.70
N PRO A 206 -20.69 4.09 11.05
CA PRO A 206 -20.24 3.92 9.67
C PRO A 206 -19.02 3.01 9.60
N VAL A 207 -18.91 2.21 8.55
CA VAL A 207 -17.67 1.49 8.26
C VAL A 207 -16.56 2.52 7.96
N PRO A 208 -15.44 2.54 8.71
CA PRO A 208 -14.49 3.66 8.62
C PRO A 208 -13.76 3.80 7.28
N TYR A 209 -13.47 2.68 6.63
CA TYR A 209 -12.75 2.59 5.36
C TYR A 209 -13.13 1.28 4.66
N LEU A 210 -12.90 1.21 3.35
CA LEU A 210 -13.00 -0.06 2.63
C LEU A 210 -11.82 -0.94 3.04
N ILE A 211 -12.09 -2.19 3.40
CA ILE A 211 -11.08 -3.23 3.56
C ILE A 211 -11.57 -4.49 2.87
N SER A 212 -10.73 -5.12 2.08
CA SER A 212 -11.02 -6.40 1.43
C SER A 212 -9.81 -7.31 1.48
N LEU A 213 -10.04 -8.58 1.75
CA LEU A 213 -9.09 -9.67 1.75
C LEU A 213 -9.52 -10.67 0.67
N PHE A 214 -8.64 -10.88 -0.29
CA PHE A 214 -8.82 -11.78 -1.42
C PHE A 214 -7.94 -13.00 -1.26
N ASP A 215 -8.51 -14.20 -1.43
CA ASP A 215 -7.82 -15.50 -1.40
C ASP A 215 -6.88 -15.70 -0.21
N ASP A 216 -7.19 -15.05 0.91
CA ASP A 216 -6.39 -15.09 2.12
C ASP A 216 -4.94 -14.57 1.97
N SER A 217 -4.64 -13.83 0.89
CA SER A 217 -3.27 -13.40 0.56
C SER A 217 -3.13 -11.94 0.11
N ILE A 218 -4.18 -11.31 -0.43
CA ILE A 218 -4.11 -9.91 -0.90
C ILE A 218 -5.07 -9.05 -0.11
N VAL A 219 -4.59 -7.97 0.48
CA VAL A 219 -5.39 -6.97 1.18
C VAL A 219 -5.47 -5.71 0.34
N GLN A 220 -6.67 -5.18 0.19
CA GLN A 220 -6.91 -3.84 -0.33
C GLN A 220 -7.59 -2.96 0.72
N ILE A 221 -7.07 -1.75 0.90
CA ILE A 221 -7.56 -0.74 1.86
C ILE A 221 -7.92 0.52 1.07
N GLY A 222 -9.20 0.83 0.97
CA GLY A 222 -9.69 2.05 0.32
C GLY A 222 -9.95 3.15 1.33
N VAL A 223 -9.21 4.26 1.22
CA VAL A 223 -9.34 5.44 2.08
C VAL A 223 -9.90 6.62 1.33
N GLY A 224 -10.58 7.52 2.04
CA GLY A 224 -11.26 8.62 1.40
C GLY A 224 -11.90 9.59 2.37
N LYS A 225 -12.69 10.52 1.82
CA LYS A 225 -13.45 11.49 2.60
C LYS A 225 -14.93 11.22 2.41
N LYS A 226 -15.60 10.77 3.47
CA LYS A 226 -17.02 10.36 3.42
C LYS A 226 -17.21 9.27 2.35
N TYR A 227 -17.90 9.59 1.26
CA TYR A 227 -18.27 8.67 0.18
C TYR A 227 -17.37 8.80 -1.06
N GLU A 228 -16.27 9.56 -0.96
CA GLU A 228 -15.34 9.78 -2.07
C GLU A 228 -14.03 9.01 -1.81
N PRO A 229 -13.78 7.90 -2.53
CA PRO A 229 -12.49 7.20 -2.45
C PRO A 229 -11.38 8.08 -3.02
N ARG A 230 -10.24 8.11 -2.33
CA ARG A 230 -9.10 8.99 -2.66
C ARG A 230 -7.79 8.27 -2.86
N ALA A 231 -7.62 7.12 -2.21
CA ALA A 231 -6.52 6.21 -2.45
C ALA A 231 -6.98 4.77 -2.18
N LEU A 232 -6.32 3.83 -2.84
CA LEU A 232 -6.41 2.40 -2.58
C LEU A 232 -4.99 1.90 -2.30
N VAL A 233 -4.78 1.29 -1.15
CA VAL A 233 -3.52 0.64 -0.77
C VAL A 233 -3.70 -0.86 -0.96
N GLU A 234 -2.79 -1.52 -1.66
CA GLU A 234 -2.78 -2.96 -1.84
C GLU A 234 -1.50 -3.56 -1.25
N SER A 235 -1.61 -4.67 -0.54
CA SER A 235 -0.46 -5.37 0.04
C SER A 235 -0.71 -6.86 0.13
N ASP A 236 0.35 -7.64 -0.04
CA ASP A 236 0.43 -9.09 0.19
C ASP A 236 1.32 -9.45 1.40
N ASP A 237 1.75 -8.45 2.20
CA ASP A 237 2.54 -8.69 3.40
C ASP A 237 1.74 -9.51 4.42
N GLU A 238 2.36 -10.58 4.93
CA GLU A 238 1.70 -11.54 5.83
C GLU A 238 1.17 -10.89 7.12
N ASN A 239 1.81 -9.82 7.61
CA ASN A 239 1.35 -9.09 8.79
C ASN A 239 0.12 -8.24 8.46
N VAL A 240 0.06 -7.62 7.26
CA VAL A 240 -1.12 -6.89 6.79
C VAL A 240 -2.28 -7.85 6.59
N VAL A 241 -2.05 -9.03 6.02
CA VAL A 241 -3.05 -10.10 5.87
C VAL A 241 -3.59 -10.55 7.22
N ALA A 242 -2.72 -10.81 8.19
CA ALA A 242 -3.13 -11.21 9.54
C ALA A 242 -3.98 -10.13 10.22
N TRP A 243 -3.54 -8.88 10.16
CA TRP A 243 -4.29 -7.72 10.66
C TRP A 243 -5.65 -7.56 9.99
N ALA A 244 -5.72 -7.74 8.66
CA ALA A 244 -6.97 -7.61 7.91
C ALA A 244 -7.99 -8.68 8.33
N ARG A 245 -7.54 -9.92 8.57
CA ARG A 245 -8.42 -10.98 9.11
C ARG A 245 -8.98 -10.61 10.48
N GLU A 246 -8.12 -10.15 11.40
CA GLU A 246 -8.56 -9.76 12.74
C GLU A 246 -9.55 -8.58 12.72
N THR A 247 -9.29 -7.61 11.84
CA THR A 247 -10.16 -6.44 11.63
C THR A 247 -11.52 -6.85 11.06
N LEU A 248 -11.53 -7.68 10.01
CA LEU A 248 -12.76 -8.19 9.41
C LEU A 248 -13.57 -9.04 10.40
N ASP A 249 -12.90 -9.87 11.19
CA ASP A 249 -13.56 -10.66 12.24
C ASP A 249 -14.16 -9.78 13.35
N ALA A 250 -13.51 -8.67 13.69
CA ALA A 250 -14.08 -7.68 14.62
C ALA A 250 -15.35 -7.03 14.03
N TYR A 251 -15.30 -6.58 12.78
CA TYR A 251 -16.47 -6.01 12.10
C TYR A 251 -17.61 -7.02 11.97
N ARG A 252 -17.32 -8.29 11.67
CA ARG A 252 -18.33 -9.36 11.63
C ARG A 252 -19.02 -9.54 12.99
N ARG A 253 -18.26 -9.60 14.09
CA ARG A 253 -18.82 -9.72 15.45
C ARG A 253 -19.72 -8.55 15.84
N ALA A 254 -19.46 -7.37 15.28
CA ALA A 254 -20.24 -6.14 15.47
C ALA A 254 -21.28 -5.91 14.37
N SER A 255 -21.61 -6.94 13.59
CA SER A 255 -22.60 -6.88 12.50
C SER A 255 -23.76 -7.84 12.73
N VAL A 256 -24.88 -7.58 12.05
CA VAL A 256 -26.06 -8.46 12.04
C VAL A 256 -26.29 -9.00 10.62
N PRO A 257 -26.59 -10.30 10.44
CA PRO A 257 -26.90 -10.85 9.12
C PRO A 257 -28.05 -10.12 8.43
N ILE A 258 -27.99 -9.99 7.10
CA ILE A 258 -29.08 -9.44 6.29
C ILE A 258 -29.98 -10.60 5.86
N GLU A 259 -31.08 -10.80 6.58
CA GLU A 259 -32.03 -11.87 6.27
C GLU A 259 -32.96 -11.51 5.10
N GLU A 260 -33.47 -12.51 4.37
CA GLU A 260 -34.45 -12.34 3.27
C GLU A 260 -35.72 -11.57 3.69
N HIS A 261 -36.11 -11.62 4.97
CA HIS A 261 -37.43 -11.17 5.46
C HIS A 261 -37.49 -9.74 6.03
N ASP A 262 -36.38 -9.01 6.09
CA ASP A 262 -36.37 -7.62 6.58
C ASP A 262 -37.14 -6.62 5.69
N ASP A 263 -37.59 -7.05 4.51
CA ASP A 263 -38.27 -6.20 3.52
C ASP A 263 -39.82 -6.20 3.69
N ALA A 264 -40.35 -6.77 4.79
CA ALA A 264 -41.80 -6.97 5.00
C ALA A 264 -42.51 -5.95 5.92
N ASP A 265 -41.78 -5.03 6.56
CA ASP A 265 -42.37 -3.96 7.40
C ASP A 265 -42.09 -2.57 6.80
N ASP A 266 -42.81 -2.22 5.72
CA ASP A 266 -43.31 -0.86 5.45
C ASP A 266 -44.61 -0.91 4.60
#